data_AF-A0AAW6Y3L4-F1
#
_entry.id   AF-A0AAW6Y3L4-F1
#
_cell.length_a   1.000
_cell.length_b   1.000
_cell.length_c   1.000
_cell.angle_alpha   90.00
_cell.angle_beta   90.00
_cell.angle_gamma   90.00
#
_symmetry.space_group_name_H-M   'P 1'
#
loop_
_entity.id
_entity.type
_entity.pdbx_description
1 polymer ?
#
loop_
_entity_poly.entity_id
_entity_poly.type
_entity_poly.pdbx_seq_one_letter_code
_entity_poly.pdbx_strand_id
1 'polypeptide(L)' 'MAKGQTIIENAAKEPEIIDLATFLNNMGAVIRGAGTDVIRIEGVEELKAQTPHTIIPDRIEAGTYVALAACIGDGIR' A
#
# COMPACT_ATOMS: atom_id res chain seq x y z
N MET A 1 8.15 16.98 11.42
CA MET A 1 8.07 16.39 10.06
C MET A 1 9.19 16.95 9.20
N ALA A 2 9.60 16.24 8.15
CA ALA A 2 10.60 16.75 7.21
C ALA A 2 10.04 17.98 6.48
N LYS A 3 10.87 19.00 6.22
CA LYS A 3 10.49 20.18 5.44
C LYS A 3 11.01 20.04 4.02
N GLY A 4 10.14 20.23 3.03
CA GLY A 4 10.49 20.12 1.61
C GLY A 4 10.09 18.79 0.98
N GLN A 5 10.75 18.46 -0.14
CA GLN A 5 10.42 17.29 -0.96
C GLN A 5 11.46 16.18 -0.77
N THR A 6 10.98 14.97 -0.53
CA THR A 6 11.78 13.74 -0.53
C THR A 6 11.46 12.94 -1.79
N ILE A 7 12.49 12.41 -2.45
CA ILE A 7 12.35 11.54 -3.61
C ILE A 7 13.05 10.23 -3.27
N ILE A 8 12.32 9.12 -3.39
CA ILE A 8 12.82 7.75 -3.22
C ILE A 8 12.85 7.13 -4.61
N GLU A 9 14.04 6.80 -5.09
CA GLU A 9 14.25 6.11 -6.36
C GLU A 9 14.50 4.62 -6.14
N ASN A 10 14.23 3.80 -7.15
CA ASN A 10 14.28 2.34 -7.07
C ASN A 10 13.41 1.79 -5.93
N ALA A 11 12.20 2.34 -5.82
CA ALA A 11 11.25 1.99 -4.78
C ALA A 11 10.59 0.62 -5.02
N ALA A 12 10.25 -0.04 -3.91
CA ALA A 12 9.41 -1.23 -3.88
C ALA A 12 8.01 -0.93 -4.47
N LYS A 13 7.45 -1.89 -5.23
CA LYS A 13 6.22 -1.73 -6.02
C LYS A 13 5.06 -2.59 -5.51
N GLU A 14 5.27 -3.25 -4.40
CA GLU A 14 4.35 -4.23 -3.86
C GLU A 14 3.06 -3.56 -3.34
N PRO A 15 1.91 -4.27 -3.37
CA PRO A 15 0.63 -3.72 -2.92
C PRO A 15 0.65 -3.15 -1.50
N GLU A 16 1.47 -3.72 -0.62
CA GLU A 16 1.62 -3.27 0.76
C GLU A 16 2.21 -1.85 0.86
N ILE A 17 3.06 -1.47 -0.10
CA ILE A 17 3.64 -0.11 -0.20
C ILE A 17 2.56 0.89 -0.63
N ILE A 18 1.70 0.47 -1.55
CA ILE A 18 0.56 1.28 -2.03
C ILE A 18 -0.44 1.49 -0.90
N ASP A 19 -0.73 0.44 -0.12
CA ASP A 19 -1.65 0.51 1.01
C ASP A 19 -1.17 1.50 2.08
N LEU A 20 0.10 1.42 2.46
CA LEU A 20 0.69 2.36 3.43
C LEU A 20 0.67 3.80 2.91
N ALA A 21 1.00 4.02 1.64
CA ALA A 21 0.94 5.36 1.05
C ALA A 21 -0.49 5.91 1.02
N THR A 22 -1.47 5.05 0.74
CA THR A 22 -2.90 5.39 0.76
C THR A 22 -3.35 5.76 2.17
N PHE A 23 -2.96 4.96 3.17
CA PHE A 23 -3.23 5.25 4.57
C PHE A 23 -2.67 6.61 5.01
N LEU A 24 -1.39 6.87 4.72
CA LEU A 24 -0.74 8.12 5.07
C LEU A 24 -1.37 9.32 4.35
N ASN A 25 -1.72 9.17 3.06
CA ASN A 25 -2.43 10.20 2.30
C ASN A 25 -3.82 10.52 2.89
N ASN A 26 -4.56 9.50 3.36
CA ASN A 26 -5.82 9.70 4.06
C ASN A 26 -5.65 10.45 5.40
N MET A 27 -4.45 10.43 5.97
CA MET A 27 -4.10 11.21 7.16
C MET A 27 -3.62 12.63 6.84
N GLY A 28 -3.57 13.03 5.57
CA GLY A 28 -3.11 14.35 5.12
C GLY A 28 -1.66 14.38 4.62
N ALA A 29 -0.99 13.23 4.44
CA ALA A 29 0.29 13.21 3.75
C ALA A 29 0.12 13.54 2.26
N VAL A 30 1.22 13.95 1.63
CA VAL A 30 1.27 14.17 0.18
C VAL A 30 2.31 13.23 -0.42
N ILE A 31 1.87 12.01 -0.73
CA ILE A 31 2.68 10.94 -1.29
C ILE A 31 2.17 10.61 -2.69
N ARG A 32 3.08 10.62 -3.68
CA ARG A 32 2.79 10.30 -5.09
C ARG A 32 3.75 9.25 -5.62
N GLY A 33 3.30 8.46 -6.59
CA GLY A 33 4.13 7.46 -7.27
C GLY A 33 4.29 6.14 -6.52
N ALA A 34 3.52 5.89 -5.45
CA ALA A 34 3.47 4.57 -4.81
C ALA A 34 3.02 3.50 -5.82
N GLY A 35 3.72 2.37 -5.88
CA GLY A 35 3.54 1.34 -6.91
C GLY A 35 4.37 1.56 -8.18
N THR A 36 5.19 2.63 -8.25
CA THR A 36 6.15 2.88 -9.33
C THR A 36 7.58 2.86 -8.81
N ASP A 37 8.58 2.93 -9.71
CA ASP A 37 10.00 3.00 -9.35
C ASP A 37 10.40 4.24 -8.54
N VAL A 38 9.58 5.30 -8.55
CA VAL A 38 9.91 6.57 -7.92
C VAL A 38 8.76 7.07 -7.07
N ILE A 39 9.00 7.23 -5.77
CA ILE A 39 8.04 7.79 -4.81
C ILE A 39 8.46 9.21 -4.45
N ARG A 40 7.52 10.15 -4.50
CA ARG A 40 7.73 11.56 -4.13
C ARG A 40 6.86 11.91 -2.95
N ILE A 41 7.47 12.50 -1.93
CA ILE A 41 6.81 12.86 -0.67
C ILE A 41 7.03 14.34 -0.42
N GLU A 42 5.96 15.09 -0.25
CA GLU A 42 6.04 16.49 0.23
C GLU A 42 5.76 16.50 1.73
N GLY A 43 6.67 17.10 2.49
CA GLY A 43 6.55 17.25 3.92
C GLY A 43 5.37 18.14 4.30
N VAL A 44 4.51 17.64 5.18
CA VAL A 44 3.40 18.39 5.79
C VAL A 44 3.73 18.71 7.25
N GLU A 45 2.98 19.62 7.87
CA GLU A 45 3.23 20.01 9.27
C GLU A 45 2.72 18.97 10.27
N GLU A 46 1.58 18.34 9.97
CA GLU A 46 0.93 17.34 10.83
C GLU A 46 0.18 16.30 10.01
N LEU A 47 -0.03 15.13 10.62
CA LEU A 47 -0.89 14.06 10.11
C LEU A 47 -2.02 13.86 11.12
N LYS A 48 -3.25 13.72 10.62
CA LYS A 48 -4.45 13.56 11.44
C LYS A 48 -5.23 12.38 10.92
N ALA A 49 -5.50 11.40 11.79
CA ALA A 49 -6.39 10.29 11.44
C ALA A 49 -7.80 10.84 11.19
N GLN A 50 -8.24 10.83 9.92
CA GLN A 50 -9.58 11.30 9.55
C GLN A 50 -10.59 10.17 9.46
N THR A 51 -10.17 8.98 9.03
CA THR A 51 -11.05 7.83 8.79
C THR A 51 -10.37 6.52 9.18
N PRO A 52 -11.16 5.47 9.52
CA PRO A 52 -10.65 4.11 9.61
C PRO A 52 -10.03 3.69 8.26
N HIS A 53 -8.92 2.96 8.32
CA HIS A 53 -8.27 2.38 7.15
C HIS A 53 -8.46 0.87 7.15
N THR A 54 -8.90 0.32 6.02
CA THR A 54 -9.04 -1.11 5.84
C THR A 54 -7.78 -1.65 5.19
N ILE A 55 -7.08 -2.53 5.91
CA ILE A 55 -5.88 -3.21 5.41
C ILE A 55 -6.24 -4.05 4.18
N ILE A 56 -5.38 -4.05 3.17
CA ILE A 56 -5.56 -4.89 1.98
C ILE A 56 -5.56 -6.39 2.35
N PRO A 57 -6.30 -7.24 1.60
CA PRO A 57 -6.24 -8.69 1.80
C PRO A 57 -4.83 -9.25 1.59
N ASP A 58 -4.48 -10.31 2.31
CA ASP A 58 -3.19 -10.99 2.16
C ASP A 58 -3.14 -11.75 0.83
N ARG A 59 -2.29 -11.27 -0.09
CA ARG A 59 -2.11 -11.85 -1.43
C ARG A 59 -1.39 -13.20 -1.42
N ILE A 60 -0.57 -13.49 -0.41
CA ILE A 60 0.14 -14.77 -0.27
C ILE A 60 -0.82 -15.82 0.28
N GLU A 61 -1.64 -15.47 1.26
CA GLU A 61 -2.71 -16.32 1.76
C GLU A 61 -3.72 -16.62 0.64
N ALA A 62 -4.20 -15.59 -0.07
CA ALA A 62 -5.09 -15.76 -1.22
C ALA A 62 -4.48 -16.69 -2.29
N GLY A 63 -3.19 -16.49 -2.61
CA GLY A 63 -2.47 -17.36 -3.54
C GLY A 63 -2.40 -18.81 -3.07
N THR A 64 -2.23 -19.03 -1.77
CA THR A 64 -2.21 -20.38 -1.17
C THR A 64 -3.57 -21.07 -1.30
N TYR A 65 -4.67 -20.37 -1.02
CA TYR A 65 -6.02 -20.92 -1.21
C TYR A 65 -6.35 -21.20 -2.68
N VAL A 66 -5.94 -20.32 -3.59
CA VAL A 66 -6.13 -20.54 -5.04
C VAL A 66 -5.34 -21.76 -5.50
N ALA A 67 -4.09 -21.93 -5.05
CA ALA A 67 -3.30 -23.12 -5.37
C ALA A 67 -3.94 -24.41 -4.83
N LEU A 68 -4.45 -24.36 -3.60
CA LEU A 68 -5.20 -25.49 -3.00
C LEU A 68 -6.46 -25.80 -3.82
N ALA A 69 -7.23 -24.78 -4.20
CA ALA A 69 -8.44 -24.93 -5.02
C ALA A 69 -8.14 -25.58 -6.37
N ALA A 70 -7.05 -25.16 -7.02
CA ALA A 70 -6.63 -25.70 -8.30
C ALA A 70 -6.22 -27.18 -8.22
N CYS A 71 -5.61 -27.60 -7.11
CA CYS A 71 -5.11 -28.96 -6.94
C CYS A 71 -6.21 -29.96 -6.56
N ILE A 72 -7.15 -29.58 -5.68
CA ILE A 72 -8.10 -30.52 -5.05
C ILE A 72 -9.53 -30.01 -4.94
N GLY A 73 -9.83 -28.82 -5.48
CA GLY A 73 -11.14 -28.18 -5.30
C GLY A 73 -12.22 -28.76 -6.23
N ASP A 74 -13.36 -29.13 -5.65
CA ASP A 74 -14.59 -29.49 -6.38
C ASP A 74 -15.65 -28.38 -6.22
N GLY A 75 -15.28 -27.16 -6.63
CA GLY A 75 -16.12 -25.97 -6.50
C GLY A 75 -15.88 -25.17 -5.21
N ILE A 76 -14.70 -24.54 -5.10
CA ILE A 76 -14.44 -23.54 -4.06
C ILE A 76 -15.19 -22.25 -4.45
N ARG A 77 -16.16 -21.83 -3.62
CA ARG A 77 -16.97 -20.62 -3.78
C ARG A 77 -16.66 -19.61 -2.70
#